data_AF-A0A2W4YGC9-F1
#
_entry.id   AF-A0A2W4YGC9-F1
#
_cell.length_a   1.000
_cell.length_b   1.000
_cell.length_c   1.000
_cell.angle_alpha   90.00
_cell.angle_beta   90.00
_cell.angle_gamma   90.00
#
_symmetry.space_group_name_H-M   'P 1'
#
loop_
_entity.id
_entity.type
_entity.pdbx_description
1 polymer ?
#
loop_
_entity_poly.entity_id
_entity_poly.type
_entity_poly.pdbx_seq_one_letter_code
_entity_poly.pdbx_strand_id
1 'polypeptide(L)'
;MNQVNLVNANQRFISVTAATALVTILHANNPSLNNIDSYQLKSDESRDIYTLRLDNFTKPLVMTSTANTISSYSPSILFLQDIFNRLAIAQNDNVLYEIANSVTDWLIDSSSNDQTVFATYFKNTSLEVSRILMTVMSDEGFLTSNENLLNYVSLLVQSDDRWIAQTAAIFLITCGGDIGESYLLKILSQGVIHSQLIQGISKILG
;
A
#
# COMPACT_ATOMS: atom_id res chain seq x y z
N MET A 1 -12.00 -20.79 -25.43
CA MET A 1 -11.04 -20.02 -24.62
C MET A 1 -10.81 -20.83 -23.36
N ASN A 2 -9.64 -21.48 -23.27
CA ASN A 2 -9.47 -22.78 -22.60
C ASN A 2 -9.20 -22.66 -21.09
N GLN A 3 -9.84 -23.51 -20.29
CA GLN A 3 -9.62 -23.67 -18.85
C GLN A 3 -8.14 -23.86 -18.47
N VAL A 4 -7.31 -24.38 -19.39
CA VAL A 4 -5.85 -24.54 -19.23
C VAL A 4 -5.14 -23.18 -19.03
N ASN A 5 -5.62 -22.09 -19.64
CA ASN A 5 -5.04 -20.76 -19.46
C ASN A 5 -5.42 -20.12 -18.11
N LEU A 6 -6.61 -20.42 -17.60
CA LEU A 6 -7.06 -19.96 -16.27
C LEU A 6 -6.32 -20.69 -15.14
N VAL A 7 -6.07 -21.99 -15.31
CA VAL A 7 -5.27 -22.79 -14.36
C VAL A 7 -3.82 -22.31 -14.32
N ASN A 8 -3.20 -22.05 -15.48
CA ASN A 8 -1.83 -21.51 -15.54
C ASN A 8 -1.71 -20.08 -14.98
N ALA A 9 -2.73 -19.23 -15.17
CA ALA A 9 -2.76 -17.89 -14.62
C ALA A 9 -2.94 -17.90 -13.09
N ASN A 10 -3.87 -18.71 -12.58
CA ASN A 10 -4.05 -18.92 -11.14
C ASN A 10 -2.82 -19.57 -10.50
N GLN A 11 -2.16 -20.51 -11.17
CA GLN A 11 -0.93 -21.16 -10.67
C GLN A 11 0.24 -20.18 -10.59
N ARG A 12 0.44 -19.32 -11.59
CA ARG A 12 1.45 -18.25 -11.53
C ARG A 12 1.13 -17.26 -10.42
N PHE A 13 -0.15 -16.91 -10.23
CA PHE A 13 -0.58 -16.02 -9.16
C PHE A 13 -0.29 -16.63 -7.78
N ILE A 14 -0.66 -17.90 -7.56
CA ILE A 14 -0.40 -18.63 -6.31
C ILE A 14 1.10 -18.77 -6.03
N SER A 15 1.93 -19.05 -7.03
CA SER A 15 3.38 -19.14 -6.87
C SER A 15 4.01 -17.79 -6.50
N VAL A 16 3.56 -16.70 -7.13
CA VAL A 16 4.04 -15.34 -6.79
C VAL A 16 3.58 -14.95 -5.40
N THR A 17 2.31 -15.18 -5.05
CA THR A 17 1.78 -14.94 -3.70
C THR A 17 2.52 -15.74 -2.64
N ALA A 18 2.82 -17.01 -2.89
CA ALA A 18 3.57 -17.86 -1.96
C ALA A 18 5.02 -17.40 -1.80
N ALA A 19 5.69 -17.02 -2.88
CA ALA A 19 7.03 -16.42 -2.81
C ALA A 19 7.02 -15.13 -1.98
N THR A 20 6.14 -14.19 -2.30
CA THR A 20 6.02 -12.92 -1.58
C THR A 20 5.69 -13.16 -0.10
N ALA A 21 4.74 -14.05 0.21
CA ALA A 21 4.40 -14.43 1.57
C ALA A 21 5.63 -14.93 2.36
N LEU A 22 6.39 -15.84 1.76
CA LEU A 22 7.56 -16.44 2.40
C LEU A 22 8.70 -15.44 2.57
N VAL A 23 8.93 -14.57 1.58
CA VAL A 23 9.89 -13.46 1.66
C VAL A 23 9.51 -12.51 2.80
N THR A 24 8.24 -12.11 2.90
CA THR A 24 7.73 -11.24 3.96
C THR A 24 7.87 -11.89 5.34
N ILE A 25 7.53 -13.17 5.50
CA ILE A 25 7.72 -13.88 6.78
C ILE A 25 9.21 -14.02 7.13
N LEU A 26 10.08 -14.19 6.13
CA LEU A 26 11.53 -14.20 6.34
C LEU A 26 12.04 -12.85 6.84
N HIS A 27 11.60 -11.74 6.25
CA HIS A 27 11.92 -10.39 6.74
C HIS A 27 11.38 -10.15 8.15
N ALA A 28 10.14 -10.53 8.43
CA ALA A 28 9.53 -10.36 9.75
C ALA A 28 10.29 -11.10 10.86
N ASN A 29 10.79 -12.31 10.56
CA ASN A 29 11.57 -13.10 11.51
C ASN A 29 13.06 -12.73 11.53
N ASN A 30 13.55 -12.03 10.51
CA ASN A 30 14.96 -11.67 10.37
C ASN A 30 15.09 -10.23 9.85
N PRO A 31 14.80 -9.22 10.68
CA PRO A 31 14.77 -7.81 10.29
C PRO A 31 16.14 -7.24 9.85
N SER A 32 17.23 -8.00 10.00
CA SER A 32 18.56 -7.67 9.49
C SER A 32 18.79 -8.10 8.03
N LEU A 33 17.84 -8.83 7.42
CA LEU A 33 17.88 -9.17 6.00
C LEU A 33 17.49 -7.94 5.17
N ASN A 34 18.50 -7.18 4.75
CA ASN A 34 18.33 -6.11 3.75
C ASN A 34 18.69 -6.68 2.37
N ASN A 35 17.84 -6.39 1.36
CA ASN A 35 17.99 -6.77 -0.05
C ASN A 35 17.97 -8.29 -0.34
N ILE A 36 16.76 -8.82 -0.57
CA ILE A 36 16.59 -10.13 -1.21
C ILE A 36 16.47 -9.90 -2.72
N ASP A 37 17.63 -9.82 -3.39
CA ASP A 37 17.68 -9.54 -4.84
C ASP A 37 17.44 -10.80 -5.69
N SER A 38 17.54 -12.00 -5.09
CA SER A 38 17.32 -13.27 -5.76
C SER A 38 16.86 -14.36 -4.80
N TYR A 39 15.81 -15.09 -5.17
CA TYR A 39 15.29 -16.24 -4.45
C TYR A 39 14.96 -17.39 -5.40
N GLN A 40 15.04 -18.63 -4.91
CA GLN A 40 14.50 -19.80 -5.59
C GLN A 40 13.24 -20.26 -4.85
N LEU A 41 12.12 -20.31 -5.57
CA LEU A 41 10.88 -20.91 -5.07
C LEU A 41 10.73 -22.31 -5.64
N LYS A 42 10.44 -23.28 -4.77
CA LYS A 42 10.03 -24.63 -5.13
C LYS A 42 8.68 -24.93 -4.53
N SER A 43 7.74 -25.45 -5.32
CA SER A 43 6.47 -26.00 -4.85
C SER A 43 6.50 -27.54 -4.88
N ASP A 44 5.91 -28.16 -3.87
CA ASP A 44 5.45 -29.55 -3.89
C ASP A 44 3.92 -29.53 -3.82
N GLU A 45 3.31 -29.48 -5.01
CA GLU A 45 1.87 -29.34 -5.20
C GLU A 45 1.07 -30.56 -4.71
N SER A 46 1.73 -31.73 -4.61
CA SER A 46 1.08 -32.93 -4.09
C SER A 46 0.86 -32.88 -2.58
N ARG A 47 1.56 -31.96 -1.90
CA ARG A 47 1.55 -31.78 -0.45
C ARG A 47 1.20 -30.36 -0.03
N ASP A 48 0.88 -29.49 -0.99
CA ASP A 48 0.64 -28.07 -0.75
C ASP A 48 1.79 -27.38 0.00
N ILE A 49 3.04 -27.71 -0.33
CA ILE A 49 4.22 -27.15 0.34
C ILE A 49 4.95 -26.19 -0.60
N TYR A 50 5.34 -25.04 -0.05
CA TYR A 50 6.17 -24.05 -0.74
C TYR A 50 7.47 -23.86 0.03
N THR A 51 8.59 -23.94 -0.68
CA THR A 51 9.94 -23.76 -0.14
C THR A 51 10.61 -22.59 -0.84
N LEU A 52 10.93 -21.55 -0.06
CA LEU A 52 11.77 -20.44 -0.50
C LEU A 52 13.21 -20.71 -0.06
N ARG A 53 14.15 -20.52 -0.99
CA ARG A 53 15.58 -20.64 -0.72
C ARG A 53 16.31 -19.36 -1.14
N LEU A 54 17.12 -18.82 -0.23
CA LEU A 54 17.99 -17.68 -0.47
C LEU A 54 19.44 -18.15 -0.45
N ASP A 55 20.11 -18.11 -1.60
CA ASP A 55 21.48 -18.60 -1.76
C ASP A 55 22.55 -17.53 -1.51
N ASN A 56 22.16 -16.27 -1.32
CA ASN A 56 23.10 -15.14 -1.18
C ASN A 56 23.75 -15.04 0.21
N PHE A 57 23.51 -16.01 1.09
CA PHE A 57 24.05 -16.03 2.45
C PHE A 57 25.13 -17.12 2.58
N THR A 58 26.13 -16.88 3.44
CA THR A 58 27.20 -17.84 3.78
C THR A 58 26.64 -19.21 4.21
N LYS A 59 25.40 -19.23 4.71
CA LYS A 59 24.57 -20.42 4.85
C LYS A 59 23.23 -20.15 4.15
N PRO A 60 22.80 -20.99 3.19
CA PRO A 60 21.51 -20.81 2.53
C PRO A 60 20.36 -20.78 3.55
N LEU A 61 19.51 -19.76 3.45
CA LEU A 61 18.28 -19.67 4.24
C LEU A 61 17.18 -20.41 3.48
N VAL A 62 16.53 -21.37 4.14
CA VAL A 62 15.45 -22.16 3.57
C VAL A 62 14.24 -22.04 4.46
N MET A 63 13.13 -21.54 3.91
CA MET A 63 11.85 -21.46 4.58
C MET A 63 10.84 -22.34 3.86
N THR A 64 10.13 -23.18 4.63
CA THR A 64 9.11 -24.08 4.10
C THR A 64 7.79 -23.80 4.82
N SER A 65 6.71 -23.62 4.06
CA SER A 65 5.36 -23.42 4.61
C SER A 65 4.32 -24.19 3.79
N THR A 66 3.13 -24.38 4.37
CA THR A 66 2.01 -25.05 3.69
C THR A 66 1.06 -24.04 3.04
N ALA A 67 0.33 -24.44 2.01
CA ALA A 67 -0.67 -23.59 1.34
C ALA A 67 -1.74 -23.11 2.31
N ASN A 68 -2.14 -23.93 3.29
CA ASN A 68 -3.10 -23.53 4.32
C ASN A 68 -2.56 -22.41 5.24
N THR A 69 -1.27 -22.46 5.55
CA THR A 69 -0.59 -21.39 6.30
C THR A 69 -0.43 -20.13 5.45
N ILE A 70 -0.24 -20.26 4.14
CA ILE A 70 -0.16 -19.13 3.20
C ILE A 70 -1.55 -18.53 2.95
N SER A 71 -2.60 -19.35 2.82
CA SER A 71 -3.99 -18.92 2.61
C SER A 71 -4.61 -18.27 3.84
N SER A 72 -4.08 -18.52 5.04
CA SER A 72 -4.43 -17.73 6.23
C SER A 72 -3.87 -16.30 6.21
N TYR A 73 -2.93 -16.00 5.32
CA TYR A 73 -2.50 -14.63 5.04
C TYR A 73 -3.21 -14.12 3.78
N SER A 74 -3.96 -13.02 3.91
CA SER A 74 -4.53 -12.36 2.73
C SER A 74 -3.38 -11.87 1.84
N PRO A 75 -3.37 -12.19 0.52
CA PRO A 75 -2.36 -11.70 -0.42
C PRO A 75 -2.21 -10.18 -0.38
N SER A 76 -3.33 -9.47 -0.20
CA SER A 76 -3.38 -8.02 0.00
C SER A 76 -2.65 -7.57 1.26
N ILE A 77 -2.81 -8.28 2.38
CA ILE A 77 -2.11 -7.95 3.63
C ILE A 77 -0.60 -8.14 3.46
N LEU A 78 -0.17 -9.22 2.80
CA LEU A 78 1.25 -9.48 2.58
C LEU A 78 1.90 -8.49 1.63
N PHE A 79 1.19 -8.11 0.55
CA PHE A 79 1.61 -7.05 -0.35
C PHE A 79 1.76 -5.73 0.40
N LEU A 80 0.75 -5.32 1.17
CA LEU A 80 0.80 -4.10 1.96
C LEU A 80 1.93 -4.14 3.00
N GLN A 81 2.14 -5.26 3.69
CA GLN A 81 3.25 -5.39 4.63
C GLN A 81 4.62 -5.19 3.97
N ASP A 82 4.86 -5.82 2.81
CA ASP A 82 6.11 -5.62 2.07
C ASP A 82 6.29 -4.15 1.65
N ILE A 83 5.26 -3.57 1.06
CA ILE A 83 5.25 -2.17 0.64
C ILE A 83 5.55 -1.23 1.80
N PHE A 84 4.83 -1.35 2.92
CA PHE A 84 5.00 -0.41 4.03
C PHE A 84 6.34 -0.62 4.75
N ASN A 85 6.89 -1.83 4.75
CA ASN A 85 8.27 -2.07 5.16
C ASN A 85 9.27 -1.36 4.24
N ARG A 86 9.08 -1.45 2.91
CA ARG A 86 9.91 -0.75 1.93
C ARG A 86 9.81 0.77 2.07
N LEU A 87 8.61 1.31 2.30
CA LEU A 87 8.41 2.73 2.59
C LEU A 87 9.13 3.18 3.86
N ALA A 88 9.16 2.34 4.90
CA ALA A 88 9.80 2.65 6.17
C ALA A 88 11.34 2.70 6.10
N ILE A 89 11.95 1.97 5.16
CA ILE A 89 13.42 1.91 5.00
C ILE A 89 13.95 2.73 3.83
N ALA A 90 13.07 3.27 2.98
CA ALA A 90 13.46 4.07 1.84
C ALA A 90 14.19 5.36 2.30
N GLN A 91 15.34 5.63 1.67
CA GLN A 91 16.23 6.74 2.08
C GLN A 91 16.20 7.93 1.12
N ASN A 92 15.44 7.85 0.02
CA ASN A 92 15.30 8.95 -0.92
C ASN A 92 13.90 9.01 -1.56
N ASP A 93 13.55 10.20 -2.03
CA ASP A 93 12.24 10.50 -2.61
C ASP A 93 11.94 9.65 -3.85
N ASN A 94 12.92 9.41 -4.74
CA ASN A 94 12.68 8.65 -5.97
C ASN A 94 12.17 7.23 -5.66
N VAL A 95 12.79 6.54 -4.70
CA VAL A 95 12.36 5.21 -4.27
C VAL A 95 10.99 5.27 -3.61
N LEU A 96 10.71 6.32 -2.82
CA LEU A 96 9.39 6.53 -2.23
C LEU A 96 8.30 6.71 -3.30
N TYR A 97 8.58 7.48 -4.36
CA TYR A 97 7.67 7.67 -5.49
C TYR A 97 7.44 6.37 -6.29
N GLU A 98 8.49 5.59 -6.56
CA GLU A 98 8.35 4.27 -7.22
C GLU A 98 7.48 3.30 -6.42
N ILE A 99 7.67 3.26 -5.10
CA ILE A 99 6.84 2.44 -4.21
C ILE A 99 5.41 2.98 -4.20
N ALA A 100 5.22 4.30 -4.07
CA ALA A 100 3.89 4.91 -4.07
C ALA A 100 3.11 4.68 -5.36
N ASN A 101 3.78 4.70 -6.53
CA ASN A 101 3.18 4.34 -7.82
C ASN A 101 2.67 2.90 -7.78
N SER A 102 3.52 1.96 -7.34
CA SER A 102 3.17 0.54 -7.25
C SER A 102 1.96 0.29 -6.33
N VAL A 103 1.85 1.05 -5.24
CA VAL A 103 0.71 0.99 -4.31
C VAL A 103 -0.55 1.53 -4.95
N THR A 104 -0.43 2.65 -5.65
CA THR A 104 -1.56 3.33 -6.29
C THR A 104 -2.12 2.49 -7.42
N ASP A 105 -1.27 1.92 -8.27
CA ASP A 105 -1.66 0.96 -9.31
C ASP A 105 -2.46 -0.20 -8.72
N TRP A 106 -1.97 -0.78 -7.62
CA TRP A 106 -2.69 -1.85 -6.93
C TRP A 106 -4.02 -1.38 -6.34
N LEU A 107 -4.07 -0.16 -5.77
CA LEU A 107 -5.27 0.39 -5.14
C LEU A 107 -6.41 0.64 -6.14
N ILE A 108 -6.10 1.06 -7.37
CA ILE A 108 -7.09 1.34 -8.43
C ILE A 108 -7.97 0.11 -8.71
N ASP A 109 -7.37 -1.08 -8.74
CA ASP A 109 -8.08 -2.34 -9.01
C ASP A 109 -8.49 -3.09 -7.72
N SER A 110 -8.18 -2.53 -6.53
CA SER A 110 -8.39 -3.19 -5.25
C SER A 110 -9.85 -3.18 -4.78
N SER A 111 -10.24 -4.20 -4.02
CA SER A 111 -11.57 -4.25 -3.41
C SER A 111 -11.74 -3.24 -2.27
N SER A 112 -12.97 -2.87 -1.91
CA SER A 112 -13.22 -1.97 -0.78
C SER A 112 -12.67 -2.50 0.56
N ASN A 113 -12.61 -3.83 0.72
CA ASN A 113 -12.01 -4.46 1.90
C ASN A 113 -10.49 -4.25 1.91
N ASP A 114 -9.84 -4.40 0.77
CA ASP A 114 -8.40 -4.17 0.61
C ASP A 114 -8.03 -2.69 0.85
N GLN A 115 -8.83 -1.76 0.34
CA GLN A 115 -8.68 -0.33 0.64
C GLN A 115 -8.83 -0.03 2.14
N THR A 116 -9.68 -0.77 2.86
CA THR A 116 -9.83 -0.64 4.31
C THR A 116 -8.60 -1.12 5.06
N VAL A 117 -8.00 -2.23 4.61
CA VAL A 117 -6.72 -2.70 5.15
C VAL A 117 -5.63 -1.67 4.88
N PHE A 118 -5.54 -1.16 3.64
CA PHE A 118 -4.60 -0.09 3.28
C PHE A 118 -4.74 1.13 4.19
N ALA A 119 -5.97 1.61 4.44
CA ALA A 119 -6.23 2.74 5.32
C ALA A 119 -5.67 2.53 6.74
N THR A 120 -5.66 1.29 7.22
CA THR A 120 -5.10 0.92 8.53
C THR A 120 -3.57 1.08 8.55
N TYR A 121 -2.89 0.70 7.47
CA TYR A 121 -1.44 0.87 7.35
C TYR A 121 -1.06 2.34 7.10
N PHE A 122 -1.78 3.01 6.20
CA PHE A 122 -1.58 4.42 5.85
C PHE A 122 -1.67 5.34 7.08
N LYS A 123 -2.59 5.05 8.00
CA LYS A 123 -2.70 5.81 9.26
C LYS A 123 -1.41 5.83 10.09
N ASN A 124 -0.58 4.80 9.98
CA ASN A 124 0.61 4.59 10.80
C ASN A 124 1.91 5.01 10.09
N THR A 125 1.85 5.62 8.91
CA THR A 125 3.05 6.13 8.24
C THR A 125 3.49 7.49 8.74
N SER A 126 4.75 7.84 8.47
CA SER A 126 5.26 9.20 8.68
C SER A 126 4.51 10.20 7.78
N LEU A 127 4.46 11.47 8.20
CA LEU A 127 3.81 12.52 7.42
C LEU A 127 4.41 12.67 6.01
N GLU A 128 5.73 12.50 5.88
CA GLU A 128 6.43 12.52 4.59
C GLU A 128 5.93 11.43 3.64
N VAL A 129 5.85 10.19 4.12
CA VAL A 129 5.34 9.05 3.34
C VAL A 129 3.87 9.28 2.99
N SER A 130 3.07 9.74 3.95
CA SER A 130 1.65 10.06 3.72
C SER A 130 1.49 11.12 2.63
N ARG A 131 2.34 12.16 2.61
CA ARG A 131 2.34 13.21 1.58
C ARG A 131 2.60 12.63 0.20
N ILE A 132 3.63 11.82 0.05
CA ILE A 132 4.03 11.25 -1.24
C ILE A 132 2.93 10.32 -1.75
N LEU A 133 2.43 9.43 -0.89
CA LEU A 133 1.32 8.53 -1.24
C LEU A 133 0.06 9.31 -1.68
N MET A 134 -0.34 10.35 -0.94
CA MET A 134 -1.50 11.19 -1.34
C MET A 134 -1.26 11.91 -2.65
N THR A 135 -0.04 12.41 -2.88
CA THR A 135 0.32 13.09 -4.14
C THR A 135 0.15 12.13 -5.32
N VAL A 136 0.81 10.97 -5.25
CA VAL A 136 0.75 9.97 -6.32
C VAL A 136 -0.66 9.46 -6.55
N MET A 137 -1.40 9.14 -5.48
CA MET A 137 -2.80 8.71 -5.62
C MET A 137 -3.66 9.76 -6.32
N SER A 138 -3.45 11.05 -6.03
CA SER A 138 -4.20 12.14 -6.67
C SER A 138 -3.81 12.30 -8.14
N ASP A 139 -2.52 12.20 -8.45
CA ASP A 139 -1.98 12.38 -9.80
C ASP A 139 -2.40 11.24 -10.75
N GLU A 140 -2.45 10.00 -10.25
CA GLU A 140 -2.87 8.80 -11.01
C GLU A 140 -4.39 8.62 -11.06
N GLY A 141 -5.17 9.52 -10.45
CA GLY A 141 -6.63 9.49 -10.50
C GLY A 141 -7.27 8.34 -9.71
N PHE A 142 -6.63 7.91 -8.61
CA PHE A 142 -7.23 6.95 -7.69
C PHE A 142 -8.52 7.52 -7.09
N LEU A 143 -9.61 6.74 -7.12
CA LEU A 143 -10.90 7.13 -6.53
C LEU A 143 -11.26 6.21 -5.38
N THR A 144 -11.75 6.78 -4.28
CA THR A 144 -12.14 6.02 -3.09
C THR A 144 -13.35 6.62 -2.38
N SER A 145 -14.25 5.73 -1.94
CA SER A 145 -15.30 6.04 -0.99
C SER A 145 -15.01 5.47 0.40
N ASN A 146 -13.75 5.10 0.67
CA ASN A 146 -13.36 4.49 1.94
C ASN A 146 -13.34 5.54 3.05
N GLU A 147 -14.37 5.55 3.89
CA GLU A 147 -14.52 6.54 4.96
C GLU A 147 -13.37 6.52 5.98
N ASN A 148 -12.73 5.38 6.23
CA ASN A 148 -11.59 5.32 7.15
C ASN A 148 -10.37 6.08 6.59
N LEU A 149 -10.09 5.89 5.30
CA LEU A 149 -9.02 6.61 4.61
C LEU A 149 -9.34 8.11 4.55
N LEU A 150 -10.53 8.47 4.08
CA LEU A 150 -10.95 9.87 3.95
C LEU A 150 -10.98 10.59 5.31
N ASN A 151 -11.49 9.94 6.36
CA ASN A 151 -11.50 10.50 7.70
C ASN A 151 -10.06 10.74 8.21
N TYR A 152 -9.13 9.82 7.99
CA TYR A 152 -7.74 10.03 8.39
C TYR A 152 -7.08 11.17 7.59
N VAL A 153 -7.24 11.19 6.27
CA VAL A 153 -6.71 12.29 5.43
C VAL A 153 -7.30 13.63 5.86
N SER A 154 -8.58 13.67 6.23
CA SER A 154 -9.22 14.88 6.75
C SER A 154 -8.50 15.45 7.97
N LEU A 155 -8.01 14.60 8.89
CA LEU A 155 -7.21 15.07 10.03
C LEU A 155 -5.88 15.69 9.61
N LEU A 156 -5.27 15.22 8.51
CA LEU A 156 -4.02 15.77 7.98
C LEU A 156 -4.19 17.19 7.39
N VAL A 157 -5.41 17.58 6.99
CA VAL A 157 -5.73 18.96 6.58
C VAL A 157 -5.46 19.97 7.69
N GLN A 158 -5.53 19.53 8.96
CA GLN A 158 -5.27 20.36 10.13
C GLN A 158 -3.78 20.48 10.48
N SER A 159 -2.88 19.87 9.69
CA SER A 159 -1.45 19.92 9.95
C SER A 159 -0.90 21.35 9.95
N ASP A 160 0.03 21.62 10.87
CA ASP A 160 0.84 22.84 10.87
C ASP A 160 1.72 22.92 9.60
N ASP A 161 2.10 21.77 9.04
CA ASP A 161 2.84 21.69 7.78
C ASP A 161 1.91 22.01 6.61
N ARG A 162 2.23 23.13 5.95
CA ARG A 162 1.48 23.63 4.80
C ARG A 162 1.38 22.61 3.67
N TRP A 163 2.46 21.88 3.36
CA TRP A 163 2.49 20.93 2.26
C TRP A 163 1.63 19.70 2.55
N ILE A 164 1.65 19.22 3.80
CA ILE A 164 0.75 18.14 4.24
C ILE A 164 -0.70 18.56 4.13
N ALA A 165 -1.05 19.71 4.72
CA ALA A 165 -2.42 20.22 4.72
C ALA A 165 -2.96 20.44 3.30
N GLN A 166 -2.14 21.03 2.42
CA GLN A 166 -2.48 21.22 1.01
C GLN A 166 -2.68 19.90 0.26
N THR A 167 -1.76 18.95 0.43
CA THR A 167 -1.83 17.66 -0.27
C THR A 167 -3.04 16.85 0.20
N ALA A 168 -3.34 16.86 1.49
CA ALA A 168 -4.53 16.23 2.04
C ALA A 168 -5.83 16.83 1.49
N ALA A 169 -5.90 18.16 1.36
CA ALA A 169 -7.05 18.83 0.75
C ALA A 169 -7.23 18.45 -0.72
N ILE A 170 -6.15 18.41 -1.50
CA ILE A 170 -6.18 17.97 -2.91
C ILE A 170 -6.69 16.52 -2.99
N PHE A 171 -6.15 15.62 -2.16
CA PHE A 171 -6.58 14.23 -2.13
C PHE A 171 -8.09 14.10 -1.81
N LEU A 172 -8.60 14.84 -0.83
CA LEU A 172 -10.03 14.79 -0.49
C LEU A 172 -10.92 15.19 -1.68
N ILE A 173 -10.53 16.22 -2.42
CA ILE A 173 -11.30 16.71 -3.57
C ILE A 173 -11.19 15.74 -4.75
N THR A 174 -9.96 15.33 -5.09
CA THR A 174 -9.68 14.56 -6.32
C THR A 174 -9.98 13.07 -6.16
N CYS A 175 -9.57 12.46 -5.06
CA CYS A 175 -9.74 11.03 -4.82
C CYS A 175 -11.06 10.71 -4.10
N GLY A 176 -11.51 11.61 -3.21
CA GLY A 176 -12.67 11.37 -2.34
C GLY A 176 -14.03 11.81 -2.91
N GLY A 177 -14.04 12.59 -3.99
CA GLY A 177 -15.24 13.16 -4.60
C GLY A 177 -16.15 13.86 -3.58
N ASP A 178 -17.46 13.70 -3.73
CA ASP A 178 -18.49 14.33 -2.87
C ASP A 178 -18.31 14.01 -1.38
N ILE A 179 -17.86 12.79 -1.05
CA ILE A 179 -17.63 12.39 0.34
C ILE A 179 -16.42 13.15 0.88
N GLY A 180 -15.31 13.16 0.14
CA GLY A 180 -14.11 13.88 0.53
C GLY A 180 -14.33 15.39 0.66
N GLU A 181 -15.08 16.01 -0.26
CA GLU A 181 -15.50 17.41 -0.16
C GLU A 181 -16.31 17.68 1.12
N SER A 182 -17.23 16.78 1.47
CA SER A 182 -18.02 16.87 2.70
C SER A 182 -17.12 16.87 3.95
N TYR A 183 -16.08 16.03 3.99
CA TYR A 183 -15.08 16.05 5.07
C TYR A 183 -14.31 17.38 5.10
N LEU A 184 -13.90 17.89 3.93
CA LEU A 184 -13.14 19.13 3.81
C LEU A 184 -13.93 20.34 4.32
N LEU A 185 -15.18 20.49 3.89
CA LEU A 185 -16.07 21.58 4.32
C LEU A 185 -16.31 21.54 5.84
N LYS A 186 -16.54 20.34 6.39
CA LYS A 186 -16.71 20.15 7.83
C LYS A 186 -15.48 20.64 8.59
N ILE A 187 -14.28 20.32 8.13
CA ILE A 187 -13.03 20.72 8.79
C ILE A 187 -12.76 22.22 8.63
N LEU A 188 -13.01 22.79 7.45
CA LEU A 188 -12.87 24.23 7.24
C LEU A 188 -13.77 25.04 8.18
N SER A 189 -14.97 24.54 8.48
CA SER A 189 -15.89 25.20 9.42
C SER A 189 -15.40 25.22 10.87
N GLN A 190 -14.49 24.32 11.24
CA GLN A 190 -13.91 24.22 12.58
C GLN A 190 -12.71 25.17 12.78
N GLY A 191 -12.23 25.78 11.71
CA GLY A 191 -11.03 26.62 11.71
C GLY A 191 -9.77 25.77 11.54
N VAL A 192 -9.06 26.01 10.43
CA VAL A 192 -7.76 25.39 10.15
C VAL A 192 -6.72 26.44 9.83
N ILE A 193 -5.46 26.14 10.16
CA ILE A 193 -4.32 27.06 10.06
C ILE A 193 -4.18 27.62 8.65
N HIS A 194 -4.24 26.74 7.65
CA HIS A 194 -4.06 27.08 6.24
C HIS A 194 -5.41 27.29 5.51
N SER A 195 -6.45 27.72 6.23
CA SER A 195 -7.84 27.80 5.71
C SER A 195 -7.98 28.57 4.40
N GLN A 196 -7.32 29.71 4.25
CA GLN A 196 -7.36 30.51 3.01
C GLN A 196 -6.76 29.76 1.81
N LEU A 197 -5.64 29.06 2.02
CA LEU A 197 -5.00 28.24 1.00
C LEU A 197 -5.92 27.09 0.57
N ILE A 198 -6.46 26.37 1.55
CA ILE A 198 -7.33 25.21 1.31
C ILE A 198 -8.63 25.64 0.60
N GLN A 199 -9.23 26.76 1.01
CA GLN A 199 -10.38 27.34 0.32
C GLN A 199 -10.06 27.74 -1.12
N GLY A 200 -8.86 28.26 -1.37
CA GLY A 200 -8.39 28.55 -2.73
C GLY A 200 -8.34 27.30 -3.59
N ILE A 201 -7.78 26.20 -3.07
CA ILE A 201 -7.70 24.91 -3.77
C ILE A 201 -9.08 24.34 -4.07
N SER A 202 -9.98 24.34 -3.07
CA SER A 202 -11.34 23.84 -3.22
C SER A 202 -12.11 24.56 -4.33
N LYS A 203 -11.91 25.88 -4.51
CA LYS A 203 -12.54 26.64 -5.60
C LYS A 203 -11.96 26.38 -6.98
N ILE A 204 -10.74 25.86 -7.06
CA ILE A 204 -10.06 25.59 -8.34
C ILE A 204 -10.37 24.17 -8.82
N LEU A 205 -10.45 23.22 -7.88
CA LEU A 205 -10.55 21.79 -8.18
C LEU A 205 -11.96 21.19 -7.99
N GLY A 206 -12.81 21.80 -7.16
CA GLY A 206 -14.23 21.44 -7.02
C GLY A 206 -15.13 22.37 -7.81
#